data_AF-A0AAN9GBJ0-F1
#
_entry.id   AF-A0AAN9GBJ0-F1
#
_cell.length_a   1.000
_cell.length_b   1.000
_cell.length_c   1.000
_cell.angle_alpha   90.00
_cell.angle_beta   90.00
_cell.angle_gamma   90.00
#
_symmetry.space_group_name_H-M   'P 1'
#
loop_
_entity.id
_entity.type
_entity.pdbx_description
1 polymer ?
#
loop_
_entity_poly.entity_id
_entity_poly.type
_entity_poly.pdbx_seq_one_letter_code
_entity_poly.pdbx_strand_id
1 'polypeptide(L)' 'MYLLLNLLGAEASLVDINIILLRESAVVRRQRSAARTTTVRLFRLWDRLIAHEKTPRQTLRAASHFMPL' A
#
# COMPACT_ATOMS: atom_id res chain seq x y z
N MET A 1 -39.31 -20.25 13.21
CA MET A 1 -39.15 -18.87 12.69
C MET A 1 -38.02 -18.12 13.39
N TYR A 2 -37.98 -18.08 14.72
CA TYR A 2 -36.92 -17.41 15.49
C TYR A 2 -35.49 -17.90 15.19
N LEU A 3 -35.29 -19.22 15.07
CA LEU A 3 -34.00 -19.81 14.73
C LEU A 3 -33.49 -19.37 13.34
N LEU A 4 -34.40 -19.30 12.36
CA LEU A 4 -34.09 -18.85 11.00
C LEU A 4 -33.69 -17.38 10.96
N LEU A 5 -34.35 -16.52 11.73
CA LEU A 5 -34.00 -15.11 11.85
C LEU A 5 -32.62 -14.92 12.50
N ASN A 6 -32.29 -15.71 13.53
CA ASN A 6 -30.97 -15.67 14.16
C ASN A 6 -29.86 -16.16 13.22
N LEU A 7 -30.10 -17.22 12.46
CA LEU A 7 -29.15 -17.71 11.45
C LEU A 7 -28.93 -16.66 10.36
N LEU A 8 -29.99 -16.02 9.88
CA LEU A 8 -29.90 -14.95 8.88
C LEU A 8 -29.11 -13.74 9.39
N GLY A 9 -29.32 -13.35 10.65
CA GLY A 9 -28.59 -12.26 11.29
C GLY A 9 -27.09 -12.58 11.48
N ALA A 10 -26.77 -13.83 11.87
CA ALA A 10 -25.39 -14.28 11.98
C ALA A 10 -24.68 -14.33 10.62
N GLU A 11 -25.38 -14.78 9.58
CA GLU A 11 -24.85 -14.83 8.21
C GLU A 11 -24.60 -13.42 7.65
N ALA A 12 -25.52 -12.47 7.88
CA ALA A 12 -25.33 -11.08 7.51
C ALA A 12 -24.09 -10.45 8.19
N SER A 13 -23.91 -10.71 9.49
CA SER A 13 -22.74 -10.21 10.23
C SER A 13 -21.42 -10.79 9.70
N LEU A 14 -21.41 -12.08 9.34
CA LEU A 14 -20.26 -12.74 8.72
C LEU A 14 -19.91 -12.13 7.36
N VAL A 15 -20.93 -11.82 6.54
CA VAL A 15 -20.74 -11.16 5.24
C VAL A 15 -20.14 -9.76 5.42
N ASP A 16 -20.62 -8.98 6.37
CA ASP A 16 -20.08 -7.64 6.67
C ASP A 16 -18.61 -7.69 7.08
N ILE A 17 -18.24 -8.62 7.97
CA ILE A 17 -16.84 -8.83 8.38
C ILE A 17 -15.98 -9.19 7.16
N ASN A 18 -16.49 -10.06 6.27
CA ASN A 18 -15.76 -10.47 5.08
C ASN A 18 -15.55 -9.30 4.10
N ILE A 19 -16.54 -8.43 3.94
CA ILE A 19 -16.42 -7.20 3.14
C ILE A 19 -15.34 -6.27 3.72
N ILE A 20 -15.28 -6.10 5.04
CA ILE A 20 -14.25 -5.28 5.70
C ILE A 20 -12.85 -5.86 5.46
N LEU A 21 -12.67 -7.16 5.68
CA LEU A 21 -11.38 -7.84 5.46
C LEU A 21 -10.92 -7.77 4.01
N LEU A 22 -11.83 -7.90 3.04
CA LEU A 22 -11.51 -7.73 1.62
C LEU A 22 -11.02 -6.31 1.32
N ARG A 23 -11.67 -5.28 1.87
CA ARG A 23 -11.23 -3.88 1.74
C ARG A 23 -9.84 -3.67 2.34
N GLU A 24 -9.60 -4.16 3.55
CA GLU A 24 -8.28 -4.05 4.20
C GLU A 24 -7.18 -4.76 3.39
N SER A 25 -7.46 -5.98 2.91
CA SER A 25 -6.50 -6.73 2.08
C SER A 25 -6.15 -6.00 0.78
N ALA A 26 -7.13 -5.32 0.16
CA ALA A 26 -6.92 -4.51 -1.02
C ALA A 26 -6.07 -3.26 -0.73
N VAL A 27 -6.30 -2.61 0.42
CA VAL A 27 -5.49 -1.48 0.90
C VAL A 27 -4.05 -1.91 1.15
N VAL A 28 -3.83 -3.02 1.86
CA VAL A 28 -2.48 -3.55 2.12
C VAL A 28 -1.77 -3.91 0.82
N ARG A 29 -2.45 -4.55 -0.13
CA ARG A 29 -1.87 -4.85 -1.46
C ARG A 29 -1.46 -3.58 -2.19
N ARG A 30 -2.30 -2.54 -2.17
CA ARG A 30 -2.00 -1.24 -2.81
C ARG A 30 -0.84 -0.51 -2.13
N GLN A 31 -0.76 -0.55 -0.79
CA GLN A 31 0.36 0.03 -0.06
C GLN A 31 1.66 -0.71 -0.36
N ARG A 32 1.65 -2.05 -0.42
CA ARG A 32 2.82 -2.85 -0.79
C ARG A 32 3.29 -2.57 -2.22
N SER A 33 2.36 -2.43 -3.18
CA SER A 33 2.73 -2.11 -4.56
C SER A 33 3.27 -0.68 -4.71
N ALA A 34 2.69 0.29 -3.98
CA ALA A 34 3.19 1.65 -3.91
C ALA A 34 4.59 1.71 -3.29
N ALA A 35 4.79 1.05 -2.15
CA ALA A 35 6.10 0.96 -1.49
C ALA A 35 7.16 0.35 -2.41
N ARG A 36 6.85 -0.77 -3.08
CA ARG A 36 7.75 -1.40 -4.06
C ARG A 36 8.11 -0.44 -5.20
N THR A 37 7.13 0.33 -5.69
CA THR A 37 7.35 1.32 -6.75
C THR A 37 8.27 2.45 -6.28
N THR A 38 8.07 2.94 -5.05
CA THR A 38 8.94 3.95 -4.42
C THR A 38 10.36 3.43 -4.22
N THR A 39 10.53 2.21 -3.71
CA THR A 39 11.83 1.55 -3.55
C THR A 39 12.58 1.44 -4.88
N VAL A 40 11.90 0.99 -5.95
CA VAL A 40 12.51 0.92 -7.30
C VAL A 40 12.95 2.31 -7.80
N ARG A 41 12.16 3.35 -7.56
CA ARG A 41 12.51 4.74 -7.94
C ARG A 41 13.71 5.27 -7.16
N LEU A 42 13.81 4.93 -5.88
CA LEU A 42 14.95 5.30 -5.03
C LEU A 42 16.23 4.59 -5.47
N PHE A 43 16.16 3.29 -5.79
CA PHE A 43 17.32 2.57 -6.33
C PHE A 43 17.79 3.16 -7.67
N ARG A 44 16.87 3.51 -8.58
CA ARG A 44 17.25 4.20 -9.83
C ARG A 44 17.92 5.56 -9.58
N LEU A 45 17.50 6.30 -8.57
CA LEU A 45 18.17 7.55 -8.18
C LEU A 45 19.57 7.30 -7.61
N TRP A 46 19.71 6.22 -6.84
CA TRP A 46 20.98 5.77 -6.29
C TRP A 46 21.96 5.35 -7.39
N ASP A 47 21.50 4.60 -8.39
CA ASP A 47 22.31 4.20 -9.53
C ASP A 47 22.84 5.43 -10.30
N ARG A 48 22.00 6.45 -10.49
CA ARG A 48 22.41 7.73 -11.13
C ARG A 48 23.42 8.53 -10.30
N LEU A 49 23.35 8.42 -8.97
CA LEU A 49 24.34 9.03 -8.08
C LEU A 49 25.70 8.32 -8.20
N ILE A 50 25.70 6.99 -8.22
CA ILE A 50 26.91 6.18 -8.41
C ILE A 50 27.53 6.44 -9.78
N ALA A 51 26.71 6.60 -10.82
CA ALA A 51 27.16 6.94 -12.17
C ALA A 51 27.65 8.40 -12.32
N HIS A 52 27.72 9.18 -11.23
CA HIS A 52 28.07 10.60 -11.21
C HIS A 52 27.17 11.50 -12.09
N GLU A 53 26.00 11.02 -12.52
CA GLU A 53 25.03 11.78 -13.31
C GLU A 53 24.23 12.79 -12.46
N LYS A 54 24.25 12.63 -11.14
CA LYS A 54 23.58 13.51 -10.17
C LYS A 54 24.46 13.80 -8.99
N THR A 55 24.34 15.02 -8.46
CA THR A 55 24.97 15.36 -7.18
C THR A 55 24.17 14.82 -6.00
N PRO A 56 24.80 14.53 -4.85
CA PRO A 56 24.12 14.07 -3.64
C PRO A 56 22.93 14.96 -3.23
N ARG A 57 23.09 16.28 -3.38
CA ARG A 57 22.05 17.28 -3.07
C ARG A 57 20.83 17.16 -4.00
N GLN A 58 21.05 16.90 -5.28
CA GLN A 58 19.96 16.66 -6.25
C GLN A 58 19.26 15.33 -6.00
N THR A 59 20.00 14.29 -5.61
CA THR A 59 19.46 12.97 -5.27
C THR A 59 18.57 13.04 -4.02
N LEU A 60 19.01 13.75 -2.97
CA LEU A 60 18.21 13.96 -1.76
C LEU A 60 16.93 14.74 -2.05
N ARG A 61 17.01 15.82 -2.85
CA ARG A 61 15.83 16.60 -3.26
C ARG A 61 14.86 15.78 -4.12
N ALA A 62 15.36 14.88 -4.96
CA ALA A 62 14.50 14.01 -5.75
C ALA A 62 13.84 12.91 -4.88
N ALA A 63 14.57 12.38 -3.88
CA ALA A 63 14.04 11.39 -2.95
C ALA A 63 12.92 11.95 -2.06
N SER A 64 13.02 13.22 -1.62
CA SER A 64 11.96 13.86 -0.82
C SER A 64 10.62 13.99 -1.55
N HIS A 65 10.61 13.98 -2.89
CA HIS A 65 9.36 13.96 -3.67
C HIS A 65 8.69 12.59 -3.73
N PHE A 66 9.41 11.50 -3.40
CA PHE A 66 8.88 10.14 -3.44
C PHE A 66 8.34 9.66 -2.09
N MET A 67 8.67 10.36 -1.01
CA MET A 67 8.19 10.12 0.34
C MET A 67 7.52 11.40 0.85
N PRO A 68 6.29 11.70 0.41
CA PRO A 68 5.51 12.74 1.07
C PRO A 68 5.28 12.29 2.52
N LEU A 69 5.85 13.04 3.45
CA LEU A 69 5.51 12.98 4.88
C LEU A 69 4.05 13.38 5.07
#